data_AF-A0A820MVI6-F1
#
_entry.id   AF-A0A820MVI6-F1
#
_cell.length_a   1.000
_cell.length_b   1.000
_cell.length_c   1.000
_cell.angle_alpha   90.00
_cell.angle_beta   90.00
_cell.angle_gamma   90.00
#
_symmetry.space_group_name_H-M   'P 1'
#
loop_
_entity.id
_entity.type
_entity.pdbx_description
1 polymer ?
#
loop_
_entity_poly.entity_id
_entity_poly.type
_entity_poly.pdbx_seq_one_letter_code
_entity_poly.pdbx_strand_id
1 'polypeptide(L)'
;SWQKWRLRVGFNVREGLTLNMVEYFDQNRWRPILYRAAISEMWVPYGDGSPAHSYKNAFDVGEATVGLLTNSLVVGCDCLGEIRYLDVVVHNNEGQAILLKNAICIHEEDIGILWKHTE
;
A
#
# COMPACT_ATOMS: atom_id res chain seq x y z
N SER A 1 2.90 15.87 -0.12
CA SER A 1 2.39 16.45 1.13
C SER A 1 0.90 16.65 0.98
N TRP A 2 0.14 16.52 2.06
CA TRP A 2 -1.31 16.74 2.07
C TRP A 2 -1.69 17.32 3.42
N GLN A 3 -2.40 18.46 3.44
CA GLN A 3 -2.67 19.20 4.68
C GLN A 3 -1.39 19.40 5.50
N LYS A 4 -1.41 18.98 6.77
CA LYS A 4 -0.25 19.01 7.69
C LYS A 4 0.62 17.76 7.60
N TRP A 5 0.34 16.81 6.71
CA TRP A 5 1.11 15.58 6.55
C TRP A 5 2.16 15.69 5.44
N ARG A 6 3.34 15.15 5.74
CA ARG A 6 4.41 14.91 4.77
C ARG A 6 4.92 13.49 4.91
N LEU A 7 5.09 12.81 3.78
CA LEU A 7 5.62 11.47 3.71
C LEU A 7 6.21 11.22 2.32
N ARG A 8 7.01 10.16 2.20
CA ARG A 8 7.51 9.63 0.93
C ARG A 8 6.86 8.29 0.64
N VAL A 9 6.23 8.20 -0.52
CA VAL A 9 5.69 6.94 -1.05
C VAL A 9 6.83 6.22 -1.77
N GLY A 10 7.07 4.97 -1.40
CA GLY A 10 8.01 4.07 -2.07
C GLY A 10 7.33 2.77 -2.48
N PHE A 11 8.02 1.97 -3.29
CA PHE A 11 7.53 0.68 -3.73
C PHE A 11 8.68 -0.32 -3.83
N ASN A 12 8.44 -1.58 -3.52
CA ASN A 12 9.38 -2.66 -3.84
C ASN A 12 8.65 -3.94 -4.24
N VAL A 13 9.38 -4.83 -4.92
CA VAL A 13 8.82 -6.06 -5.49
C VAL A 13 8.17 -6.94 -4.43
N ARG A 14 8.69 -7.00 -3.20
CA ARG A 14 8.19 -7.87 -2.14
C ARG A 14 7.00 -7.28 -1.42
N GLU A 15 7.18 -6.15 -0.73
CA GLU A 15 6.18 -5.55 0.17
C GLU A 15 5.14 -4.69 -0.57
N GLY A 16 5.37 -4.36 -1.85
CA GLY A 16 4.53 -3.41 -2.58
C GLY A 16 4.71 -1.98 -2.03
N LEU A 17 3.60 -1.33 -1.67
CA LEU A 17 3.58 0.04 -1.15
C LEU A 17 4.35 0.16 0.18
N THR A 18 5.21 1.17 0.26
CA THR A 18 5.90 1.55 1.49
C THR A 18 5.74 3.03 1.78
N LEU A 19 5.61 3.40 3.05
CA LEU A 19 5.55 4.80 3.51
C LEU A 19 6.81 5.10 4.31
N ASN A 20 7.51 6.18 3.97
CA ASN A 20 8.79 6.54 4.56
C ASN A 20 8.78 7.99 5.06
N MET A 21 9.45 8.27 6.18
CA MET A 21 9.54 9.59 6.81
C MET A 21 8.18 10.30 6.92
N VAL A 22 7.23 9.64 7.58
CA VAL A 22 5.93 10.23 7.89
C VAL A 22 6.11 11.26 8.99
N GLU A 23 5.73 12.49 8.67
CA GLU A 23 5.85 13.66 9.52
C GLU A 23 4.55 14.45 9.54
N TYR A 24 4.29 15.13 10.64
CA TYR A 24 3.16 16.04 10.79
C TYR A 24 3.64 17.44 11.18
N PHE A 25 3.04 18.46 10.58
CA PHE A 25 3.36 19.85 10.84
C PHE A 25 2.57 20.36 12.05
N ASP A 26 3.28 20.64 13.13
CA ASP A 26 2.69 21.10 14.39
C ASP A 26 3.68 22.00 15.14
N GLN A 27 3.18 23.05 15.78
CA GLN A 27 3.99 24.06 16.49
C GLN A 27 5.13 24.63 15.63
N ASN A 28 4.80 24.98 14.38
CA ASN A 28 5.73 25.56 13.39
C ASN A 28 6.96 24.68 13.08
N ARG A 29 6.86 23.36 13.25
CA ARG A 29 7.92 22.40 12.90
C ARG A 29 7.35 21.08 12.38
N TRP A 30 8.16 20.38 11.60
CA TRP A 30 7.88 18.99 11.22
C TRP A 30 8.24 18.06 12.37
N ARG A 31 7.26 17.31 12.87
CA ARG A 31 7.44 16.32 13.92
C ARG A 31 7.41 14.92 13.29
N PRO A 32 8.48 14.11 13.44
CA PRO A 32 8.47 12.75 12.93
C PRO A 32 7.45 11.90 13.69
N ILE A 33 6.71 11.08 12.95
CA ILE A 33 5.73 10.12 13.50
C ILE A 33 6.20 8.70 13.23
N LEU A 34 6.63 8.42 12.00
CA LEU A 34 7.00 7.07 11.59
C LEU A 34 8.13 7.13 10.55
N TYR A 35 9.22 6.42 10.81
CA TYR A 35 10.34 6.38 9.87
C TYR A 35 10.02 5.52 8.63
N ARG A 36 9.39 4.36 8.83
CA ARG A 36 8.99 3.45 7.75
C ARG A 36 7.80 2.57 8.17
N ALA A 37 6.84 2.37 7.26
CA ALA A 37 5.85 1.30 7.35
C ALA A 37 5.65 0.61 6.01
N ALA A 38 5.35 -0.68 6.09
CA ALA A 38 5.04 -1.58 4.98
C ALA A 38 4.34 -2.83 5.54
N ILE A 39 3.72 -3.63 4.67
CA ILE A 39 3.28 -4.97 5.02
C ILE A 39 4.49 -5.91 4.81
N SER A 40 5.10 -6.33 5.91
CA SER A 40 6.32 -7.16 5.84
C SER A 40 6.04 -8.63 5.57
N GLU A 41 4.88 -9.12 6.00
CA GLU A 41 4.42 -10.50 5.76
C GLU A 41 2.90 -10.64 5.94
N MET A 42 2.31 -11.65 5.30
CA MET A 42 0.95 -12.11 5.53
C MET A 42 0.92 -13.63 5.50
N TRP A 43 0.18 -14.26 6.41
CA TRP A 43 0.08 -15.73 6.51
C TRP A 43 -1.39 -16.15 6.44
N VAL A 44 -1.71 -17.07 5.53
CA VAL A 44 -3.09 -17.51 5.25
C VAL A 44 -3.21 -19.04 5.43
N PRO A 45 -3.28 -19.51 6.69
CA PRO A 45 -3.42 -20.94 6.99
C PRO A 45 -4.86 -21.44 6.84
N TYR A 46 -5.00 -22.61 6.24
CA TYR A 46 -6.25 -23.36 6.23
C TYR A 46 -6.38 -24.20 7.50
N GLY A 47 -7.60 -24.33 8.01
CA GLY A 47 -7.89 -25.10 9.24
C GLY A 47 -8.26 -26.58 9.03
N ASP A 48 -8.30 -27.05 7.78
CA ASP A 48 -8.62 -28.46 7.47
C ASP A 48 -7.37 -29.34 7.57
N GLY A 49 -7.39 -30.29 8.50
CA GLY A 49 -6.29 -31.23 8.77
C GLY A 49 -6.19 -32.41 7.79
N SER A 50 -7.10 -32.54 6.82
CA SER A 50 -7.01 -33.61 5.82
C SER A 50 -5.74 -33.49 4.98
N PRO A 51 -5.17 -34.60 4.47
CA PRO A 51 -3.94 -34.57 3.68
C PRO A 51 -3.99 -33.66 2.44
N ALA A 52 -5.18 -33.34 1.93
CA ALA A 52 -5.36 -32.47 0.78
C ALA A 52 -5.28 -30.96 1.11
N HIS A 53 -5.36 -30.59 2.40
CA HIS A 53 -5.46 -29.20 2.84
C HIS A 53 -4.46 -28.81 3.94
N SER A 54 -3.90 -29.78 4.67
CA SER A 54 -3.02 -29.54 5.82
C SER A 54 -1.75 -28.75 5.51
N TYR A 55 -1.33 -28.68 4.25
CA TYR A 55 -0.16 -27.90 3.80
C TYR A 55 -0.52 -26.49 3.32
N LYS A 56 -1.80 -26.12 3.21
CA LYS A 56 -2.20 -24.82 2.65
C LYS A 56 -2.01 -23.73 3.70
N ASN A 57 -0.89 -23.01 3.62
CA ASN A 57 -0.55 -21.96 4.57
C ASN A 57 0.33 -20.87 3.93
N ALA A 58 -0.17 -20.26 2.84
CA ALA A 58 0.62 -19.34 2.04
C ALA A 58 1.17 -18.16 2.85
N PHE A 59 2.42 -17.79 2.56
CA PHE A 59 3.02 -16.54 3.01
C PHE A 59 3.04 -15.55 1.85
N ASP A 60 1.97 -14.80 1.62
CA ASP A 60 1.77 -14.09 0.35
C ASP A 60 2.86 -13.06 0.03
N VAL A 61 3.42 -12.39 1.03
CA VAL A 61 4.45 -11.37 0.79
C VAL A 61 5.80 -12.04 0.54
N GLY A 62 6.14 -13.06 1.34
CA GLY A 62 7.40 -13.79 1.24
C GLY A 62 7.50 -14.78 0.07
N GLU A 63 6.42 -15.49 -0.25
CA GLU A 63 6.38 -16.54 -1.27
C GLU A 63 5.82 -16.03 -2.59
N ALA A 64 4.73 -15.25 -2.57
CA ALA A 64 4.06 -14.80 -3.78
C ALA A 64 4.49 -13.39 -4.23
N THR A 65 5.15 -12.61 -3.37
CA THR A 65 5.75 -11.30 -3.71
C THR A 65 4.67 -10.31 -4.17
N VAL A 66 3.87 -9.80 -3.23
CA VAL A 66 2.66 -8.98 -3.49
C VAL A 66 2.93 -7.72 -4.34
N GLY A 67 4.13 -7.15 -4.29
CA GLY A 67 4.51 -6.02 -5.14
C GLY A 67 4.63 -6.39 -6.62
N LEU A 68 5.12 -7.59 -6.95
CA LEU A 68 5.17 -8.09 -8.33
C LEU A 68 3.77 -8.43 -8.86
N LEU A 69 2.89 -8.90 -7.97
CA LEU A 69 1.49 -9.25 -8.29
C LEU A 69 0.54 -8.05 -8.26
N THR A 70 1.06 -6.83 -8.18
CA THR A 70 0.24 -5.62 -8.13
C THR A 70 -0.48 -5.40 -9.47
N ASN A 71 -1.80 -5.25 -9.40
CA ASN A 71 -2.62 -4.95 -10.57
C ASN A 71 -2.40 -3.51 -11.05
N SER A 72 -2.53 -3.31 -12.36
CA SER A 72 -2.70 -1.97 -12.92
C SER A 72 -4.12 -1.48 -12.67
N LEU A 73 -4.27 -0.44 -11.85
CA LEU A 73 -5.57 0.09 -11.45
C LEU A 73 -6.26 0.82 -12.61
N VAL A 74 -7.57 0.61 -12.71
CA VAL A 74 -8.45 1.16 -13.72
C VAL A 74 -9.19 2.38 -13.17
N VAL A 75 -9.08 3.50 -13.91
CA VAL A 75 -9.73 4.77 -13.60
C VAL A 75 -11.24 4.59 -13.48
N GLY A 76 -11.82 4.96 -12.33
CA GLY A 76 -13.26 4.94 -12.10
C GLY A 76 -13.86 3.56 -11.76
N CYS A 77 -13.07 2.50 -11.71
CA CYS A 77 -13.52 1.18 -11.24
C CYS A 77 -12.85 0.80 -9.92
N ASP A 78 -11.52 0.88 -9.86
CA ASP A 78 -10.76 0.47 -8.65
C ASP A 78 -10.61 1.63 -7.65
N CYS A 79 -10.59 2.87 -8.16
CA CYS A 79 -10.58 4.08 -7.35
C CYS A 79 -11.62 5.07 -7.84
N LEU A 80 -12.39 5.62 -6.90
CA LEU A 80 -13.47 6.57 -7.17
C LEU A 80 -13.03 8.01 -6.85
N GLY A 81 -13.35 8.94 -7.75
CA GLY A 81 -13.08 10.37 -7.57
C GLY A 81 -11.94 10.89 -8.44
N GLU A 82 -11.28 11.95 -7.98
CA GLU A 82 -10.11 12.53 -8.64
C GLU A 82 -8.84 11.81 -8.18
N ILE A 83 -8.21 11.07 -9.10
CA ILE A 83 -7.12 10.16 -8.75
C ILE A 83 -5.79 10.63 -9.31
N ARG A 84 -4.76 10.61 -8.46
CA ARG A 84 -3.36 10.64 -8.86
C ARG A 84 -2.78 9.23 -8.83
N TYR A 85 -2.50 8.69 -10.01
CA TYR A 85 -1.81 7.41 -10.14
C TYR A 85 -0.29 7.58 -10.11
N LEU A 86 0.40 6.60 -9.55
CA LEU A 86 1.84 6.42 -9.69
C LEU A 86 2.14 5.09 -10.38
N ASP A 87 2.93 5.16 -11.44
CA ASP A 87 3.56 4.00 -12.05
C ASP A 87 4.76 3.56 -11.21
N VAL A 88 5.04 2.26 -11.20
CA VAL A 88 6.23 1.71 -10.53
C VAL A 88 6.97 0.80 -11.49
N VAL A 89 8.30 0.75 -11.33
CA VAL A 89 9.16 -0.15 -12.10
C VAL A 89 9.74 -1.19 -11.14
N VAL A 90 9.54 -2.46 -11.48
CA VAL A 90 10.07 -3.63 -10.75
C VAL A 90 10.91 -4.49 -11.69
N HIS A 91 11.41 -5.64 -11.22
CA HIS A 91 12.10 -6.63 -12.04
C HIS A 91 11.34 -7.96 -12.06
N ASN A 92 11.46 -8.72 -13.15
CA ASN A 92 11.05 -10.13 -13.20
C ASN A 92 12.18 -11.07 -12.75
N ASN A 93 11.90 -12.37 -12.78
CA ASN A 93 12.84 -13.43 -12.40
C ASN A 93 14.08 -13.47 -13.31
N GLU A 94 13.98 -12.95 -14.53
CA GLU A 94 15.08 -12.81 -15.49
C GLU A 94 15.88 -11.50 -15.28
N GLY A 95 15.51 -10.67 -14.30
CA GLY A 95 16.17 -9.40 -13.98
C GLY A 95 15.82 -8.24 -14.92
N GLN A 96 14.82 -8.40 -15.78
CA GLN A 96 14.37 -7.38 -16.72
C GLN A 96 13.41 -6.41 -16.03
N ALA A 97 13.51 -5.13 -16.38
CA ALA A 97 12.62 -4.11 -15.85
C ALA A 97 11.18 -4.28 -16.40
N ILE A 98 10.21 -4.25 -15.49
CA ILE A 98 8.77 -4.27 -15.80
C ILE A 98 8.14 -2.98 -15.28
N LEU A 99 7.40 -2.29 -16.15
CA LEU A 99 6.57 -1.15 -15.78
C LEU A 99 5.18 -1.62 -15.38
N LEU A 100 4.82 -1.43 -14.12
CA LEU A 100 3.46 -1.58 -13.62
C LEU A 100 2.79 -0.21 -13.66
N LYS A 101 1.93 0.01 -14.65
CA LYS A 101 1.17 1.26 -14.77
C LYS A 101 0.10 1.35 -13.69
N ASN A 102 -0.17 2.55 -13.21
CA ASN A 102 -1.23 2.81 -12.23
C ASN A 102 -1.16 1.89 -10.99
N ALA A 103 0.04 1.55 -10.52
CA ALA A 103 0.21 0.59 -9.43
C ALA A 103 -0.20 1.14 -8.06
N ILE A 104 -0.13 2.46 -7.88
CA ILE A 104 -0.56 3.14 -6.67
C ILE A 104 -1.59 4.20 -7.06
N CYS A 105 -2.70 4.20 -6.34
CA CYS A 105 -3.75 5.21 -6.44
C CYS A 105 -3.71 6.11 -5.20
N ILE A 106 -3.76 7.42 -5.43
CA ILE A 106 -3.79 8.46 -4.38
C ILE A 106 -4.96 9.38 -4.66
N HIS A 107 -5.86 9.53 -3.69
CA HIS A 107 -7.00 10.44 -3.77
C HIS A 107 -7.43 10.87 -2.37
N GLU A 108 -8.36 11.81 -2.32
CA GLU A 108 -9.06 12.23 -1.11
C GLU A 108 -10.56 11.95 -1.23
N GLU A 109 -11.18 11.66 -0.10
CA GLU A 109 -12.61 11.35 -0.01
C GLU A 109 -13.25 12.12 1.14
N ASP A 110 -14.52 12.49 0.97
CA ASP A 110 -15.33 13.01 2.06
C ASP A 110 -15.59 11.89 3.08
N ILE A 111 -15.30 12.15 4.36
CA ILE A 111 -15.54 11.19 5.45
C ILE A 111 -16.48 11.77 6.52
N GLY A 112 -17.62 12.28 6.06
CA GLY A 112 -18.65 12.83 6.93
C GLY A 112 -18.18 14.04 7.74
N ILE A 113 -18.71 14.19 8.95
CA ILE A 113 -18.46 15.36 9.79
C ILE A 113 -17.35 15.04 10.79
N LEU A 114 -16.26 15.82 10.78
CA LEU A 114 -15.14 15.66 11.72
C LEU A 114 -15.53 15.94 13.17
N TRP A 115 -16.34 16.97 13.43
CA TRP A 115 -16.91 17.27 14.74
C TRP A 115 -18.22 18.05 14.62
N LYS A 116 -19.15 17.81 15.55
CA LYS A 116 -20.40 18.58 15.69
C LYS A 116 -20.79 18.64 17.18
N HIS A 117 -21.27 19.78 17.61
CA HIS A 117 -21.85 19.97 18.94
C HIS A 117 -23.23 20.63 18.81
N THR A 118 -24.16 20.26 19.70
CA THR A 118 -25.49 20.86 19.84
C THR A 118 -25.75 20.95 21.34
N GLU A 119 -26.27 22.09 21.79
CA GLU A 119 -26.54 22.40 23.20
C GLU A 119 -27.53 21.44 23.86
#